data_AF-A0A6P3H6R5-F1
#
_entry.id   AF-A0A6P3H6R5-F1
#
_cell.length_a   1.000
_cell.length_b   1.000
_cell.length_c   1.000
_cell.angle_alpha   90.00
_cell.angle_beta   90.00
_cell.angle_gamma   90.00
#
_symmetry.space_group_name_H-M   'P 1'
#
loop_
_entity.id
_entity.type
_entity.pdbx_description
1 polymer ?
#
loop_
_entity_poly.entity_id
_entity_poly.type
_entity_poly.pdbx_seq_one_letter_code
_entity_poly.pdbx_strand_id
1 'polypeptide(L)'
;MEELPVPRNIKISNITCDSFKISWEMDSKSKDRITHYFIDLNKKENKNSNKFKHKDVPTKLVAKAVPLPMTVRGHWFLSPRTEYTVAVQTASKQVDGDYVVSEWSEIIEFCTADYSKVHLTQLLEKAEVIAGRMLKFSVFYRNQHKEYFDYIREHHGNAMQPSVKDNSGSHGSPISGKLEGIFFSCSTEFNTGKPPQDSPYGRYRFEIAAEKLFNPNTNLYFGDFYCMYTAYHYVILVIAPVGSPGDEFCKQRLPQLNSQDNKFLTCREEDGMLKRELQTWLV
;
A
#
# COMPACT_ATOMS: atom_id res chain seq x y z
N MET A 1 -17.07 -45.55 -11.37
CA MET A 1 -16.08 -44.58 -11.87
C MET A 1 -15.27 -44.17 -10.66
N GLU A 2 -13.95 -44.37 -10.67
CA GLU A 2 -13.13 -44.07 -9.50
C GLU A 2 -13.11 -42.55 -9.26
N GLU A 3 -13.40 -42.09 -8.06
CA GLU A 3 -13.51 -40.66 -7.76
C GLU A 3 -12.17 -39.94 -7.93
N LEU A 4 -12.21 -38.64 -8.26
CA LEU A 4 -11.01 -37.82 -8.31
C LEU A 4 -10.57 -37.49 -6.87
N PRO A 5 -9.26 -37.44 -6.59
CA PRO A 5 -8.77 -37.16 -5.25
C PRO A 5 -9.15 -35.74 -4.83
N VAL A 6 -9.73 -35.63 -3.63
CA VAL A 6 -9.99 -34.34 -2.98
C VAL A 6 -8.64 -33.79 -2.46
N PRO A 7 -8.23 -32.57 -2.81
CA PRO A 7 -7.06 -31.94 -2.23
C PRO A 7 -7.20 -31.82 -0.70
N ARG A 8 -6.13 -32.15 0.03
CA ARG A 8 -6.07 -32.07 1.49
C ARG A 8 -4.73 -31.53 1.94
N ASN A 9 -4.68 -31.01 3.17
CA ASN A 9 -3.48 -30.40 3.75
C ASN A 9 -2.97 -29.26 2.86
N ILE A 10 -3.88 -28.38 2.45
CA ILE A 10 -3.55 -27.22 1.62
C ILE A 10 -2.53 -26.35 2.36
N LYS A 11 -1.42 -26.04 1.69
CA LYS A 11 -0.34 -25.18 2.20
C LYS A 11 -0.21 -23.95 1.33
N ILE A 12 -0.24 -22.79 1.97
CA ILE A 12 0.04 -21.49 1.35
C ILE A 12 1.41 -21.03 1.80
N SER A 13 2.24 -20.60 0.85
CA SER A 13 3.60 -20.10 1.13
C SER A 13 3.98 -18.95 0.19
N ASN A 14 5.11 -18.32 0.46
CA ASN A 14 5.69 -17.27 -0.40
C ASN A 14 4.69 -16.17 -0.78
N ILE A 15 3.89 -15.74 0.20
CA ILE A 15 2.85 -14.73 0.00
C ILE A 15 3.52 -13.37 -0.26
N THR A 16 3.19 -12.74 -1.38
CA THR A 16 3.53 -11.36 -1.73
C THR A 16 2.26 -10.51 -1.67
N CYS A 17 2.35 -9.23 -2.07
CA CYS A 17 1.17 -8.38 -2.19
C CYS A 17 0.25 -8.73 -3.37
N ASP A 18 0.75 -9.46 -4.37
CA ASP A 18 0.06 -9.75 -5.65
C ASP A 18 0.08 -11.24 -6.03
N SER A 19 0.65 -12.10 -5.18
CA SER A 19 0.78 -13.54 -5.45
C SER A 19 0.95 -14.38 -4.18
N PHE A 20 0.73 -15.69 -4.31
CA PHE A 20 1.10 -16.69 -3.33
C PHE A 20 1.42 -18.01 -4.03
N LYS A 21 2.08 -18.93 -3.32
CA LYS A 21 2.23 -20.32 -3.74
C LYS A 21 1.25 -21.21 -2.98
N ILE A 22 0.65 -22.16 -3.69
CA ILE A 22 -0.27 -23.15 -3.13
C ILE A 22 0.21 -24.56 -3.47
N SER A 23 0.15 -25.45 -2.49
CA SER A 23 0.42 -26.89 -2.65
C SER A 23 -0.49 -27.72 -1.77
N TRP A 24 -0.57 -29.01 -2.08
CA TRP A 24 -1.24 -30.03 -1.30
C TRP A 24 -0.63 -31.39 -1.64
N GLU A 25 -0.95 -32.39 -0.85
CA GLU A 25 -0.47 -33.75 -1.07
C GLU A 25 -1.31 -34.45 -2.13
N MET A 26 -0.64 -35.16 -3.04
CA MET A 26 -1.30 -35.95 -4.09
C MET A 26 -0.61 -37.29 -4.26
N ASP A 27 -1.40 -38.37 -4.24
CA ASP A 27 -0.92 -39.70 -4.59
C ASP A 27 -0.46 -39.74 -6.06
N SER A 28 0.66 -40.42 -6.32
CA SER A 28 1.29 -40.50 -7.63
C SER A 28 0.37 -41.13 -8.67
N LYS A 29 -0.44 -42.12 -8.27
CA LYS A 29 -1.39 -42.82 -9.15
C LYS A 29 -2.53 -41.92 -9.65
N SER A 30 -2.89 -40.90 -8.89
CA SER A 30 -4.01 -40.01 -9.24
C SER A 30 -3.57 -38.81 -10.10
N LYS A 31 -2.27 -38.50 -10.13
CA LYS A 31 -1.73 -37.33 -10.86
C LYS A 31 -2.03 -37.39 -12.36
N ASP A 32 -1.93 -38.58 -12.96
CA ASP A 32 -2.12 -38.76 -14.39
C ASP A 32 -3.57 -38.55 -14.84
N ARG A 33 -4.53 -38.63 -13.90
CA ARG A 33 -5.96 -38.44 -14.16
C ARG A 33 -6.40 -36.98 -14.04
N ILE A 34 -5.63 -36.15 -13.34
CA ILE A 34 -5.98 -34.76 -13.08
C ILE A 34 -5.42 -33.90 -14.21
N THR A 35 -6.30 -33.20 -14.92
CA THR A 35 -5.87 -32.31 -16.01
C THR A 35 -5.93 -30.84 -15.62
N HIS A 36 -6.75 -30.48 -14.63
CA HIS A 36 -6.95 -29.11 -14.18
C HIS A 36 -7.14 -29.02 -12.65
N TYR A 37 -6.89 -27.83 -12.11
CA TYR A 37 -7.27 -27.43 -10.76
C TYR A 37 -8.23 -26.25 -10.86
N PHE A 38 -9.29 -26.29 -10.08
CA PHE A 38 -10.18 -25.15 -9.90
C PHE A 38 -9.89 -24.58 -8.51
N ILE A 39 -9.67 -23.28 -8.45
CA ILE A 39 -9.29 -22.56 -7.23
C ILE A 39 -10.37 -21.51 -6.98
N ASP A 40 -11.08 -21.65 -5.87
CA ASP A 40 -12.04 -20.66 -5.40
C ASP A 40 -11.31 -19.71 -4.46
N LEU A 41 -11.12 -18.47 -4.89
CA LEU A 41 -10.38 -17.42 -4.19
C LEU A 41 -11.33 -16.26 -3.91
N ASN A 42 -11.61 -16.01 -2.64
CA ASN A 42 -12.54 -14.98 -2.21
C ASN A 42 -11.88 -14.01 -1.24
N LYS A 43 -12.15 -12.71 -1.42
CA LYS A 43 -11.75 -11.69 -0.45
C LYS A 43 -12.63 -11.85 0.79
N LYS A 44 -12.02 -11.95 1.96
CA LYS A 44 -12.75 -12.00 3.23
C LYS A 44 -13.24 -10.57 3.51
N GLU A 45 -14.51 -10.31 3.23
CA GLU A 45 -15.07 -8.98 3.46
C GLU A 45 -15.06 -8.67 4.96
N ASN A 46 -14.35 -7.60 5.33
CA ASN A 46 -14.54 -6.97 6.63
C ASN A 46 -15.96 -6.40 6.65
N LYS A 47 -16.76 -6.76 7.66
CA LYS A 47 -18.17 -6.34 7.84
C LYS A 47 -18.40 -4.81 7.87
N ASN A 48 -17.36 -3.99 7.77
CA ASN A 48 -17.42 -2.53 7.77
C ASN A 48 -16.60 -1.92 6.62
N SER A 49 -17.13 -1.90 5.39
CA SER A 49 -16.95 -0.77 4.47
C SER A 49 -17.79 -0.94 3.21
N ASN A 50 -18.92 -0.22 3.17
CA ASN A 50 -19.65 0.06 1.94
C ASN A 50 -18.74 0.83 0.97
N LYS A 51 -18.33 0.20 -0.13
CA LYS A 51 -18.18 0.75 -1.51
C LYS A 51 -17.41 -0.24 -2.39
N PHE A 52 -18.12 -1.22 -2.95
CA PHE A 52 -17.63 -1.97 -4.11
C PHE A 52 -17.93 -1.17 -5.39
N LYS A 53 -16.88 -0.80 -6.14
CA LYS A 53 -16.96 -0.53 -7.57
C LYS A 53 -15.70 -1.08 -8.22
N HIS A 54 -15.78 -2.32 -8.71
CA HIS A 54 -15.45 -2.70 -10.07
C HIS A 54 -15.78 -4.19 -10.26
N LYS A 55 -16.75 -4.42 -11.16
CA LYS A 55 -17.17 -5.67 -11.82
C LYS A 55 -16.44 -6.96 -11.41
N ASP A 56 -17.19 -7.86 -10.78
CA ASP A 56 -17.10 -9.32 -10.82
C ASP A 56 -15.80 -9.89 -11.39
N VAL A 57 -14.78 -9.91 -10.54
CA VAL A 57 -13.62 -10.76 -10.76
C VAL A 57 -14.09 -12.20 -10.58
N PRO A 58 -13.94 -13.11 -11.57
CA PRO A 58 -14.38 -14.47 -11.41
C PRO A 58 -13.64 -15.08 -10.22
N THR A 59 -14.40 -15.35 -9.15
CA THR A 59 -13.90 -15.94 -7.89
C THR A 59 -13.31 -17.33 -8.08
N LYS A 60 -13.61 -17.98 -9.22
CA LYS A 60 -13.12 -19.29 -9.59
C LYS A 60 -12.10 -19.20 -10.72
N LEU A 61 -10.85 -19.52 -10.40
CA LEU A 61 -9.76 -19.66 -11.35
C LEU A 61 -9.70 -21.11 -11.83
N VAL A 62 -9.59 -21.32 -13.14
CA VAL A 62 -9.34 -22.63 -13.74
C VAL A 62 -7.90 -22.66 -14.25
N ALA A 63 -7.08 -23.53 -13.67
CA ALA A 63 -5.69 -23.70 -14.04
C ALA A 63 -5.47 -25.09 -14.62
N LYS A 64 -4.67 -25.20 -15.69
CA LYS A 64 -4.17 -26.50 -16.14
C LYS A 64 -3.31 -27.10 -15.02
N ALA A 65 -3.42 -28.41 -14.82
CA ALA A 65 -2.64 -29.10 -13.81
C ALA A 65 -1.15 -28.93 -14.11
N VAL A 66 -0.44 -28.42 -13.11
CA VAL A 66 1.01 -28.18 -13.12
C VAL A 66 1.62 -28.79 -11.84
N PRO A 67 2.95 -29.00 -11.81
CA PRO A 67 3.62 -29.40 -10.60
C PRO A 67 3.36 -28.44 -9.43
N LEU A 68 3.12 -28.99 -8.25
CA LEU A 68 2.97 -28.23 -7.01
C LEU A 68 4.34 -28.07 -6.32
N PRO A 69 4.60 -26.95 -5.60
CA PRO A 69 3.72 -25.80 -5.40
C PRO A 69 3.56 -24.94 -6.67
N MET A 70 2.33 -24.54 -6.96
CA MET A 70 2.03 -23.63 -8.08
C MET A 70 1.87 -22.19 -7.59
N THR A 71 2.27 -21.22 -8.42
CA THR A 71 2.09 -19.80 -8.13
C THR A 71 0.72 -19.33 -8.63
N VAL A 72 -0.08 -18.76 -7.73
CA VAL A 72 -1.28 -18.00 -8.08
C VAL A 72 -0.90 -16.53 -8.05
N ARG A 73 -0.90 -15.89 -9.22
CA ARG A 73 -0.57 -14.47 -9.38
C ARG A 73 -1.69 -13.76 -10.11
N GLY A 74 -1.98 -12.53 -9.72
CA GLY A 74 -3.04 -11.80 -10.36
C GLY A 74 -3.05 -10.32 -10.00
N HIS A 75 -2.56 -9.50 -10.92
CA HIS A 75 -2.69 -8.03 -10.86
C HIS A 75 -4.17 -7.58 -10.79
N TRP A 76 -5.12 -8.46 -11.12
CA TRP A 76 -6.56 -8.23 -11.06
C TRP A 76 -7.29 -8.99 -9.94
N PHE A 77 -6.60 -9.90 -9.22
CA PHE A 77 -7.23 -10.82 -8.27
C PHE A 77 -6.80 -10.60 -6.82
N LEU A 78 -5.55 -10.16 -6.60
CA LEU A 78 -4.99 -9.96 -5.28
C LEU A 78 -4.69 -8.49 -5.02
N SER A 79 -5.26 -7.98 -3.95
CA SER A 79 -4.94 -6.69 -3.36
C SER A 79 -3.89 -6.89 -2.27
N PRO A 80 -2.91 -5.98 -2.12
CA PRO A 80 -2.01 -5.98 -0.98
C PRO A 80 -2.76 -5.89 0.36
N ARG A 81 -2.15 -6.41 1.43
CA ARG A 81 -2.68 -6.39 2.82
C ARG A 81 -4.18 -6.68 2.88
N THR A 82 -4.59 -7.76 2.23
CA THR A 82 -5.99 -8.14 2.12
C THR A 82 -6.14 -9.59 2.54
N GLU A 83 -7.13 -9.85 3.39
CA GLU A 83 -7.49 -11.20 3.82
C GLU A 83 -8.27 -11.91 2.71
N TYR A 84 -7.87 -13.15 2.44
CA TYR A 84 -8.46 -14.03 1.46
C TYR A 84 -8.75 -15.41 2.05
N THR A 85 -9.77 -16.06 1.51
CA THR A 85 -10.04 -17.49 1.69
C THR A 85 -9.79 -18.21 0.37
N VAL A 86 -9.20 -19.39 0.42
CA VAL A 86 -8.96 -20.24 -0.76
C VAL A 86 -9.39 -21.69 -0.51
N ALA A 87 -10.04 -22.28 -1.52
CA ALA A 87 -10.33 -23.71 -1.60
C ALA A 87 -9.98 -24.24 -2.99
N VAL A 88 -9.67 -25.54 -3.09
CA VAL A 88 -9.24 -26.17 -4.34
C VAL A 88 -10.04 -27.45 -4.60
N GLN A 89 -10.39 -27.71 -5.86
CA GLN A 89 -10.88 -29.01 -6.32
C GLN A 89 -10.02 -29.49 -7.49
N THR A 90 -9.82 -30.81 -7.60
CA THR A 90 -9.18 -31.40 -8.78
C THR A 90 -10.22 -31.61 -9.88
N ALA A 91 -9.78 -31.55 -11.13
CA ALA A 91 -10.66 -31.73 -12.27
C ALA A 91 -9.99 -32.54 -13.39
N SER A 92 -10.80 -33.35 -14.06
CA SER A 92 -10.42 -34.12 -15.24
C SER A 92 -11.31 -33.72 -16.40
N LYS A 93 -10.72 -32.99 -17.35
CA LYS A 93 -11.35 -32.60 -18.62
C LYS A 93 -11.63 -33.83 -19.48
N GLN A 94 -12.90 -34.01 -19.83
CA GLN A 94 -13.41 -35.09 -20.66
C GLN A 94 -13.29 -34.76 -22.15
N VAL A 95 -13.56 -35.76 -23.01
CA VAL A 95 -13.42 -35.65 -24.47
C VAL A 95 -14.47 -34.70 -25.08
N ASP A 96 -15.66 -34.63 -24.48
CA ASP A 96 -16.73 -33.68 -24.83
C ASP A 96 -16.44 -32.22 -24.41
N GLY A 97 -15.37 -32.02 -23.62
CA GLY A 97 -14.94 -30.72 -23.14
C GLY A 97 -15.40 -30.38 -21.72
N ASP A 98 -16.28 -31.19 -21.13
CA ASP A 98 -16.76 -30.99 -19.76
C ASP A 98 -15.73 -31.45 -18.72
N TYR A 99 -15.98 -31.10 -17.45
CA TYR A 99 -15.11 -31.47 -16.34
C TYR A 99 -15.83 -32.40 -15.37
N VAL A 100 -15.19 -33.52 -15.06
CA VAL A 100 -15.47 -34.25 -13.82
C VAL A 100 -14.61 -33.62 -12.73
N VAL A 101 -15.20 -33.32 -11.57
CA VAL A 101 -14.53 -32.63 -10.46
C VAL A 101 -14.59 -33.45 -9.18
N SER A 102 -13.60 -33.27 -8.30
CA SER A 102 -13.66 -33.76 -6.92
C SER A 102 -14.58 -32.86 -6.06
N GLU A 103 -14.80 -33.25 -4.80
CA GLU A 103 -15.23 -32.30 -3.78
C GLU A 103 -14.17 -31.20 -3.55
N TRP A 104 -14.58 -30.10 -2.94
CA TRP A 104 -13.68 -29.03 -2.50
C TRP A 104 -12.84 -29.45 -1.30
N SER A 105 -11.61 -28.92 -1.23
CA SER A 105 -10.76 -29.01 -0.06
C SER A 105 -11.31 -28.26 1.15
N GLU A 106 -10.62 -28.35 2.28
CA GLU A 106 -10.75 -27.38 3.35
C GLU A 106 -10.52 -25.94 2.83
N ILE A 107 -11.16 -24.97 3.49
CA ILE A 107 -10.96 -23.55 3.24
C ILE A 107 -9.77 -23.08 4.07
N ILE A 108 -8.77 -22.48 3.41
CA ILE A 108 -7.61 -21.87 4.06
C ILE A 108 -7.72 -20.36 3.99
N GLU A 109 -7.43 -19.71 5.11
CA GLU A 109 -7.32 -18.25 5.19
C GLU A 109 -5.86 -17.81 5.09
N PHE A 110 -5.61 -16.70 4.39
CA PHE A 110 -4.31 -16.05 4.35
C PHE A 110 -4.45 -14.55 4.11
N CYS A 111 -3.40 -13.78 4.40
CA CYS A 111 -3.35 -12.35 4.14
C CYS A 111 -2.17 -12.04 3.22
N THR A 112 -2.41 -11.27 2.16
CA THR A 112 -1.36 -10.78 1.25
C THR A 112 -0.43 -9.80 1.96
N ALA A 113 0.80 -9.68 1.47
CA ALA A 113 1.79 -8.79 2.06
C ALA A 113 1.55 -7.31 1.70
N ASP A 114 2.31 -6.41 2.34
CA ASP A 114 2.44 -5.01 1.92
C ASP A 114 3.11 -4.91 0.55
N TYR A 115 3.04 -3.72 -0.07
CA TYR A 115 3.85 -3.43 -1.24
C TYR A 115 5.32 -3.72 -0.98
N SER A 116 5.93 -4.49 -1.89
CA SER A 116 7.38 -4.60 -1.94
C SER A 116 8.00 -3.32 -2.50
N LYS A 117 9.32 -3.16 -2.32
CA LYS A 117 10.08 -2.04 -2.92
C LYS A 117 9.84 -1.89 -4.41
N VAL A 118 9.75 -2.99 -5.17
CA VAL A 118 9.48 -2.97 -6.61
C VAL A 118 8.12 -2.33 -6.92
N HIS A 119 7.08 -2.69 -6.16
CA HIS A 119 5.74 -2.12 -6.33
C HIS A 119 5.71 -0.64 -5.93
N LEU A 120 6.44 -0.25 -4.89
CA LEU A 120 6.60 1.16 -4.51
C LEU A 120 7.35 1.96 -5.57
N THR A 121 8.38 1.39 -6.21
CA THR A 121 9.08 2.04 -7.34
C THR A 121 8.16 2.25 -8.52
N GLN A 122 7.33 1.25 -8.88
CA GLN A 122 6.32 1.42 -9.94
C GLN A 122 5.29 2.50 -9.59
N LEU A 123 4.93 2.58 -8.31
CA LEU A 123 3.99 3.58 -7.82
C LEU A 123 4.62 4.99 -7.81
N LEU A 124 5.90 5.08 -7.47
CA LEU A 124 6.73 6.28 -7.57
C LEU A 124 6.81 6.77 -9.02
N GLU A 125 7.15 5.90 -9.98
CA GLU A 125 7.20 6.24 -11.41
C GLU A 125 5.85 6.81 -11.91
N LYS A 126 4.73 6.21 -11.47
CA LYS A 126 3.40 6.74 -11.79
C LYS A 126 3.16 8.13 -11.20
N ALA A 127 3.61 8.36 -9.96
CA ALA A 127 3.53 9.67 -9.31
C ALA A 127 4.40 10.71 -10.02
N GLU A 128 5.57 10.32 -10.54
CA GLU A 128 6.46 11.20 -11.30
C GLU A 128 5.88 11.60 -12.66
N VAL A 129 5.12 10.71 -13.32
CA VAL A 129 4.47 11.02 -14.61
C VAL A 129 3.42 12.12 -14.47
N ILE A 130 2.69 12.15 -13.35
CA ILE A 130 1.71 13.20 -13.05
C ILE A 130 2.33 14.41 -12.35
N ALA A 131 3.64 14.37 -12.12
CA ALA A 131 4.30 15.42 -11.40
C ALA A 131 4.28 16.73 -12.21
N GLY A 132 3.79 17.81 -11.60
CA GLY A 132 3.79 19.12 -12.24
C GLY A 132 4.82 20.07 -11.68
N ARG A 133 4.48 21.37 -11.71
CA ARG A 133 5.40 22.44 -11.33
C ARG A 133 5.74 22.38 -9.83
N MET A 134 7.00 22.70 -9.53
CA MET A 134 7.49 22.91 -8.18
C MET A 134 7.32 24.39 -7.77
N LEU A 135 6.81 24.62 -6.55
CA LEU A 135 6.68 25.94 -5.92
C LEU A 135 7.49 26.00 -4.65
N LYS A 136 8.01 27.19 -4.34
CA LYS A 136 8.65 27.46 -3.05
C LYS A 136 7.66 27.26 -1.91
N PHE A 137 8.15 26.71 -0.80
CA PHE A 137 7.40 26.67 0.46
C PHE A 137 8.33 26.93 1.65
N SER A 138 7.74 27.40 2.75
CA SER A 138 8.48 27.81 3.95
C SER A 138 8.05 27.08 5.22
N VAL A 139 6.90 26.41 5.23
CA VAL A 139 6.34 25.77 6.42
C VAL A 139 5.74 24.39 6.12
N PHE A 140 5.91 23.48 7.08
CA PHE A 140 5.01 22.34 7.23
C PHE A 140 3.89 22.72 8.19
N TYR A 141 2.70 22.20 7.98
CA TYR A 141 1.54 22.55 8.80
C TYR A 141 0.64 21.36 9.09
N ARG A 142 -0.03 21.40 10.23
CA ARG A 142 -1.05 20.43 10.63
C ARG A 142 -2.31 21.18 10.97
N ASN A 143 -3.38 20.90 10.22
CA ASN A 143 -4.71 21.41 10.53
C ASN A 143 -5.45 20.37 11.39
N GLN A 144 -6.10 20.83 12.45
CA GLN A 144 -6.88 19.99 13.38
C GLN A 144 -8.02 20.79 14.04
N HIS A 145 -8.89 20.07 14.75
CA HIS A 145 -9.90 20.67 15.63
C HIS A 145 -9.26 21.34 16.85
N LYS A 146 -9.97 22.29 17.49
CA LYS A 146 -9.44 23.03 18.63
C LYS A 146 -9.14 22.10 19.81
N GLU A 147 -10.04 21.16 20.02
CA GLU A 147 -10.04 20.18 21.10
C GLU A 147 -8.79 19.31 21.08
N TYR A 148 -8.30 18.95 19.89
CA TYR A 148 -7.04 18.24 19.73
C TYR A 148 -5.87 19.05 20.30
N PHE A 149 -5.76 20.33 19.92
CA PHE A 149 -4.66 21.16 20.40
C PHE A 149 -4.79 21.50 21.89
N ASP A 150 -6.00 21.75 22.39
CA ASP A 150 -6.24 21.94 23.83
C ASP A 150 -5.78 20.70 24.61
N TYR A 151 -6.18 19.51 24.16
CA TYR A 151 -5.77 18.24 24.77
C TYR A 151 -4.25 18.08 24.81
N ILE A 152 -3.53 18.37 23.71
CA ILE A 152 -2.07 18.32 23.67
C ILE A 152 -1.42 19.30 24.66
N ARG A 153 -1.98 20.50 24.82
CA ARG A 153 -1.46 21.48 25.78
C ARG A 153 -1.65 21.02 27.22
N GLU A 154 -2.83 20.53 27.55
CA GLU A 154 -3.20 20.12 28.91
C GLU A 154 -2.53 18.81 29.35
N HIS A 155 -2.46 17.82 28.45
CA HIS A 155 -2.08 16.45 28.80
C HIS A 155 -0.68 16.06 28.32
N HIS A 156 -0.09 16.81 27.38
CA HIS A 156 1.19 16.48 26.76
C HIS A 156 2.20 17.64 26.82
N GLY A 157 2.05 18.57 27.75
CA GLY A 157 3.03 19.62 28.00
C GLY A 157 3.33 20.49 26.77
N ASN A 158 2.32 20.73 25.93
CA ASN A 158 2.44 21.44 24.65
C ASN A 158 3.26 20.71 23.56
N ALA A 159 3.58 19.43 23.74
CA ALA A 159 4.33 18.63 22.76
C ALA A 159 3.40 17.66 22.02
N MET A 160 3.26 17.84 20.71
CA MET A 160 2.57 16.85 19.87
C MET A 160 3.34 15.53 19.89
N GLN A 161 2.66 14.46 20.30
CA GLN A 161 3.26 13.13 20.37
C GLN A 161 3.22 12.44 19.00
N PRO A 162 4.25 11.65 18.64
CA PRO A 162 4.16 10.74 17.50
C PRO A 162 2.97 9.79 17.65
N SER A 163 2.38 9.43 16.52
CA SER A 163 1.33 8.41 16.46
C SER A 163 1.57 7.50 15.27
N VAL A 164 1.11 6.26 15.38
CA VAL A 164 1.17 5.29 14.28
C VAL A 164 0.37 5.81 13.10
N LYS A 165 0.96 5.75 11.90
CA LYS A 165 0.29 6.11 10.65
C LYS A 165 -1.00 5.31 10.50
N ASP A 166 -2.12 6.00 10.33
CA ASP A 166 -3.42 5.39 10.10
C ASP A 166 -3.48 4.64 8.76
N ASN A 167 -4.57 3.91 8.53
CA ASN A 167 -4.79 3.17 7.28
C ASN A 167 -5.31 4.07 6.13
N SER A 168 -5.12 5.39 6.21
CA SER A 168 -5.41 6.28 5.08
C SER A 168 -4.37 6.10 3.97
N GLY A 169 -4.80 6.35 2.73
CA GLY A 169 -3.99 6.15 1.54
C GLY A 169 -4.22 4.78 0.89
N SER A 170 -3.18 4.25 0.24
CA SER A 170 -3.24 2.91 -0.33
C SER A 170 -3.18 1.85 0.76
N HIS A 171 -4.11 0.89 0.67
CA HIS A 171 -4.22 -0.24 1.60
C HIS A 171 -2.90 -1.04 1.74
N GLY A 172 -2.10 -1.09 0.67
CA GLY A 172 -0.84 -1.82 0.63
C GLY A 172 0.37 -1.09 1.19
N SER A 173 0.23 0.17 1.63
CA SER A 173 1.37 0.97 2.04
C SER A 173 2.07 0.36 3.27
N PRO A 174 3.39 0.14 3.23
CA PRO A 174 4.12 -0.50 4.32
C PRO A 174 4.28 0.40 5.55
N ILE A 175 4.00 1.70 5.46
CA ILE A 175 4.05 2.62 6.61
C ILE A 175 2.76 2.57 7.44
N SER A 176 1.62 2.25 6.83
CA SER A 176 0.32 2.24 7.50
C SER A 176 0.29 1.19 8.60
N GLY A 177 -0.11 1.59 9.81
CA GLY A 177 -0.16 0.74 11.00
C GLY A 177 1.21 0.35 11.59
N LYS A 178 2.32 0.91 11.09
CA LYS A 178 3.68 0.45 11.44
C LYS A 178 4.67 1.57 11.73
N LEU A 179 4.62 2.68 10.98
CA LEU A 179 5.52 3.80 11.17
C LEU A 179 4.89 4.85 12.08
N GLU A 180 5.61 5.25 13.12
CA GLU A 180 5.22 6.33 14.03
C GLU A 180 5.83 7.66 13.62
N GLY A 181 5.05 8.72 13.71
CA GLY A 181 5.52 10.07 13.42
C GLY A 181 4.49 11.15 13.68
N ILE A 182 4.83 12.38 13.31
CA ILE A 182 3.89 13.50 13.30
C ILE A 182 3.57 13.81 11.84
N PHE A 183 2.28 13.91 11.52
CA PHE A 183 1.81 14.09 10.15
C PHE A 183 1.56 15.56 9.87
N PHE A 184 2.21 16.05 8.82
CA PHE A 184 2.11 17.42 8.30
C PHE A 184 1.75 17.40 6.83
N SER A 185 1.03 18.43 6.40
CA SER A 185 0.91 18.85 5.01
C SER A 185 1.94 19.93 4.70
N CYS A 186 2.30 20.08 3.43
CA CYS A 186 3.17 21.17 2.98
C CYS A 186 2.63 21.89 1.73
N SER A 187 1.47 21.49 1.22
CA SER A 187 0.87 22.05 0.00
C SER A 187 0.68 23.56 0.14
N THR A 188 0.98 24.32 -0.92
CA THR A 188 0.86 25.79 -0.97
C THR A 188 -0.10 26.22 -2.07
N GLU A 189 -0.85 27.29 -1.83
CA GLU A 189 -1.68 27.93 -2.85
C GLU A 189 -0.80 28.61 -3.91
N PHE A 190 -1.11 28.38 -5.19
CA PHE A 190 -0.31 28.89 -6.31
C PHE A 190 -0.12 30.41 -6.29
N ASN A 191 -1.17 31.16 -5.95
CA ASN A 191 -1.15 32.62 -5.99
C ASN A 191 -0.44 33.26 -4.80
N THR A 192 -0.44 32.60 -3.64
CA THR A 192 0.04 33.19 -2.38
C THR A 192 1.34 32.56 -1.87
N GLY A 193 1.66 31.34 -2.30
CA GLY A 193 2.76 30.54 -1.75
C GLY A 193 2.56 30.14 -0.28
N LYS A 194 1.37 30.37 0.28
CA LYS A 194 1.02 30.07 1.66
C LYS A 194 0.19 28.80 1.75
N PRO A 195 0.12 28.15 2.93
CA PRO A 195 -0.80 27.04 3.13
C PRO A 195 -2.26 27.46 2.85
N PRO A 196 -3.09 26.59 2.22
CA PRO A 196 -4.49 26.87 1.91
C PRO A 196 -5.27 27.32 3.13
N GLN A 197 -6.14 28.33 3.02
CA GLN A 197 -6.92 28.80 4.18
C GLN A 197 -7.92 27.74 4.65
N ASP A 198 -8.61 27.09 3.71
CA ASP A 198 -9.60 26.08 4.01
C ASP A 198 -8.95 24.71 4.23
N SER A 199 -9.41 24.00 5.26
CA SER A 199 -8.97 22.63 5.52
C SER A 199 -10.11 21.75 6.01
N PRO A 200 -10.31 20.55 5.41
CA PRO A 200 -11.30 19.60 5.89
C PRO A 200 -10.91 18.98 7.25
N TYR A 201 -9.66 19.11 7.67
CA TYR A 201 -9.13 18.53 8.91
C TYR A 201 -9.38 19.42 10.15
N GLY A 202 -9.92 20.63 9.95
CA GLY A 202 -10.19 21.58 11.01
C GLY A 202 -9.56 22.94 10.74
N ARG A 203 -10.11 23.96 11.41
CA ARG A 203 -9.75 25.37 11.16
C ARG A 203 -8.51 25.85 11.92
N TYR A 204 -8.01 25.07 12.89
CA TYR A 204 -6.85 25.45 13.68
C TYR A 204 -5.60 24.86 13.06
N ARG A 205 -4.55 25.67 12.97
CA ARG A 205 -3.29 25.30 12.33
C ARG A 205 -2.12 25.45 13.28
N PHE A 206 -1.30 24.41 13.30
CA PHE A 206 0.07 24.50 13.79
C PHE A 206 1.02 24.54 12.61
N GLU A 207 1.98 25.48 12.61
CA GLU A 207 3.01 25.62 11.58
C GLU A 207 4.40 25.44 12.18
N ILE A 208 5.29 24.82 11.40
CA ILE A 208 6.70 24.69 11.71
C ILE A 208 7.53 25.04 10.49
N ALA A 209 8.59 25.83 10.69
CA ALA A 209 9.50 26.22 9.62
C ALA A 209 10.07 24.97 8.93
N ALA A 210 10.04 24.96 7.60
CA ALA A 210 10.44 23.82 6.78
C ALA A 210 11.88 23.40 7.03
N GLU A 211 12.77 24.35 7.36
CA GLU A 211 14.16 24.10 7.68
C GLU A 211 14.40 23.24 8.93
N LYS A 212 13.47 23.25 9.89
CA LYS A 212 13.59 22.44 11.10
C LYS A 212 13.35 20.96 10.80
N LEU A 213 12.49 20.65 9.83
CA LEU A 213 12.13 19.28 9.49
C LEU A 213 12.87 18.75 8.27
N PHE A 214 13.16 19.60 7.27
CA PHE A 214 13.76 19.19 6.01
C PHE A 214 15.06 19.94 5.76
N ASN A 215 16.17 19.25 6.05
CA ASN A 215 17.53 19.77 6.02
C ASN A 215 18.53 18.63 5.72
N PRO A 216 19.83 18.92 5.54
CA PRO A 216 20.83 17.91 5.18
C PRO A 216 20.96 16.73 6.17
N ASN A 217 20.49 16.87 7.42
CA ASN A 217 20.52 15.79 8.42
C ASN A 217 19.25 14.92 8.40
N THR A 218 18.47 14.98 7.32
CA THR A 218 17.25 14.19 7.14
C THR A 218 17.26 13.46 5.80
N ASN A 219 16.76 12.23 5.80
CA ASN A 219 16.49 11.46 4.60
C ASN A 219 15.04 11.66 4.17
N LEU A 220 14.82 11.56 2.86
CA LEU A 220 13.50 11.63 2.23
C LEU A 220 13.16 10.29 1.59
N TYR A 221 11.98 9.76 1.88
CA TYR A 221 11.49 8.49 1.34
C TYR A 221 10.12 8.64 0.70
N PHE A 222 9.89 7.91 -0.37
CA PHE A 222 8.57 7.75 -0.96
C PHE A 222 7.79 6.69 -0.18
N GLY A 223 6.71 7.09 0.48
CA GLY A 223 5.90 6.22 1.34
C GLY A 223 4.66 5.67 0.65
N ASP A 224 3.98 6.49 -0.14
CA ASP A 224 2.75 6.09 -0.84
C ASP A 224 2.34 7.08 -1.93
N PHE A 225 1.48 6.64 -2.83
CA PHE A 225 0.77 7.48 -3.77
C PHE A 225 -0.63 6.91 -4.05
N TYR A 226 -1.65 7.75 -3.91
CA TYR A 226 -3.04 7.34 -4.12
C TYR A 226 -3.89 8.50 -4.61
N CYS A 227 -5.05 8.15 -5.16
CA CYS A 227 -6.04 9.09 -5.66
C CYS A 227 -7.32 8.94 -4.84
N MET A 228 -8.04 10.04 -4.63
CA MET A 228 -9.43 9.98 -4.15
C MET A 228 -10.41 9.93 -5.33
N TYR A 229 -11.72 9.85 -5.08
CA TYR A 229 -12.75 9.89 -6.15
C TYR A 229 -12.79 11.22 -6.93
N THR A 230 -11.98 12.19 -6.51
CA THR A 230 -11.77 13.51 -7.10
C THR A 230 -10.50 13.53 -7.95
N ALA A 231 -10.26 14.61 -8.71
CA ALA A 231 -9.02 14.82 -9.45
C ALA A 231 -7.77 15.08 -8.57
N TYR A 232 -7.86 14.84 -7.25
CA TYR A 232 -6.76 15.04 -6.31
C TYR A 232 -5.93 13.77 -6.16
N HIS A 233 -4.63 13.98 -6.33
CA HIS A 233 -3.58 13.00 -6.19
C HIS A 233 -2.80 13.32 -4.91
N TYR A 234 -2.47 12.30 -4.13
CA TYR A 234 -1.77 12.46 -2.85
C TYR A 234 -0.48 11.66 -2.87
N VAL A 235 0.63 12.28 -2.48
CA VAL A 235 1.90 11.59 -2.23
C VAL A 235 2.24 11.68 -0.76
N ILE A 236 2.53 10.54 -0.15
CA ILE A 236 3.05 10.49 1.20
C ILE A 236 4.56 10.38 1.11
N LEU A 237 5.24 11.38 1.66
CA LEU A 237 6.68 11.36 1.86
C LEU A 237 6.99 11.16 3.35
N VAL A 238 8.07 10.44 3.63
CA VAL A 238 8.62 10.32 4.98
C VAL A 238 9.91 11.11 5.04
N ILE A 239 9.96 12.08 5.95
CA ILE A 239 11.19 12.80 6.30
C ILE A 239 11.66 12.23 7.64
N ALA A 240 12.85 11.63 7.65
CA ALA A 240 13.38 10.97 8.84
C ALA A 240 14.77 11.52 9.18
N PRO A 241 15.04 11.92 10.45
CA PRO A 241 16.39 12.24 10.89
C PRO A 241 17.33 11.05 10.67
N VAL A 242 18.52 11.31 10.14
CA VAL A 242 19.49 10.26 9.83
C VAL A 242 19.83 9.44 11.09
N GLY A 243 19.72 8.11 10.98
CA GLY A 243 19.99 7.17 12.07
C GLY A 243 18.86 7.01 13.09
N SER A 244 17.73 7.71 12.92
CA SER A 244 16.56 7.51 13.77
C SER A 244 15.89 6.15 13.53
N PRO A 245 15.07 5.65 14.47
CA PRO A 245 14.31 4.41 14.25
C PRO A 245 13.41 4.45 13.00
N GLY A 246 12.84 5.62 12.71
CA GLY A 246 12.05 5.83 11.49
C GLY A 246 12.90 5.77 10.21
N ASP A 247 14.13 6.29 10.26
CA ASP A 247 15.09 6.21 9.15
C ASP A 247 15.47 4.75 8.85
N GLU A 248 15.81 3.97 9.88
CA GLU A 248 16.14 2.55 9.74
C GLU A 248 14.96 1.72 9.26
N PHE A 249 13.74 2.03 9.73
CA PHE A 249 12.51 1.42 9.22
C PHE A 249 12.36 1.66 7.71
N CYS A 250 12.55 2.91 7.28
CA CYS A 250 12.36 3.34 5.89
C CYS A 250 13.43 2.79 4.95
N LYS A 251 14.72 2.81 5.31
CA LYS A 251 15.82 2.25 4.47
C LYS A 251 15.55 0.82 4.01
N GLN A 252 14.97 0.02 4.89
CA GLN A 252 14.68 -1.38 4.60
C GLN A 252 13.46 -1.58 3.68
N ARG A 253 12.53 -0.62 3.62
CA ARG A 253 11.17 -0.82 3.07
C ARG A 253 10.79 0.11 1.94
N LEU A 254 11.30 1.35 1.93
CA LEU A 254 10.86 2.42 1.04
C LEU A 254 11.95 2.79 0.02
N PRO A 255 11.58 3.27 -1.18
CA PRO A 255 12.49 3.97 -2.07
C PRO A 255 12.96 5.28 -1.42
N GLN A 256 14.27 5.49 -1.34
CA GLN A 256 14.86 6.75 -0.92
C GLN A 256 14.88 7.73 -2.09
N LEU A 257 14.46 8.96 -1.86
CA LEU A 257 14.50 10.04 -2.83
C LEU A 257 15.75 10.89 -2.63
N ASN A 258 16.30 11.40 -3.72
CA ASN A 258 17.35 12.42 -3.64
C ASN A 258 16.70 13.74 -3.20
N SER A 259 17.04 14.22 -2.01
CA SER A 259 16.49 15.46 -1.42
C SER A 259 16.88 16.70 -2.22
N GLN A 260 17.96 16.64 -2.98
CA GLN A 260 18.35 17.70 -3.91
C GLN A 260 17.53 17.58 -5.20
N ASP A 261 17.30 16.38 -5.71
CA ASP A 261 16.70 16.21 -7.04
C ASP A 261 15.63 15.12 -7.10
N ASN A 262 14.37 15.53 -6.96
CA ASN A 262 13.20 14.71 -7.19
C ASN A 262 12.00 15.59 -7.60
N LYS A 263 10.90 14.95 -8.02
CA LYS A 263 9.72 15.63 -8.56
C LYS A 263 8.73 16.13 -7.51
N PHE A 264 8.93 15.81 -6.22
CA PHE A 264 7.92 15.98 -5.17
C PHE A 264 8.28 17.04 -4.15
N LEU A 265 9.49 16.95 -3.58
CA LEU A 265 9.94 17.79 -2.47
C LEU A 265 11.47 17.91 -2.46
N THR A 266 11.99 19.10 -2.76
CA THR A 266 13.43 19.34 -2.86
C THR A 266 13.93 20.36 -1.82
N CYS A 267 15.17 20.21 -1.39
CA CYS A 267 15.91 21.13 -0.53
C CYS A 267 17.28 21.34 -1.16
N ARG A 268 17.49 22.46 -1.85
CA ARG A 268 18.73 22.78 -2.57
C ARG A 268 19.42 23.98 -1.99
N GLU A 269 20.74 23.97 -1.98
CA GLU A 269 21.52 25.17 -1.70
C GLU A 269 21.68 25.99 -2.98
N GLU A 270 21.23 27.24 -2.94
CA GLU A 270 21.33 28.22 -4.03
C GLU A 270 21.79 29.54 -3.40
N ASP A 271 22.90 30.11 -3.86
CA ASP A 271 23.51 31.34 -3.33
C ASP A 271 23.79 31.32 -1.81
N GLY A 272 24.16 30.16 -1.26
CA GLY A 272 24.42 29.97 0.18
C GLY A 272 23.15 29.92 1.05
N MET A 273 21.96 29.85 0.43
CA MET A 273 20.67 29.68 1.11
C MET A 273 19.99 28.38 0.70
N LEU A 274 19.38 27.67 1.65
CA LEU A 274 18.58 26.49 1.37
C LEU A 274 17.19 26.88 0.83
N LYS A 275 16.99 26.67 -0.46
CA LYS A 275 15.71 26.78 -1.16
C LYS A 275 14.96 25.46 -1.09
N ARG A 276 13.68 25.54 -0.75
CA ARG A 276 12.79 24.37 -0.66
C ARG A 276 11.64 24.53 -1.62
N GLU A 277 11.37 23.48 -2.38
CA GLU A 277 10.28 23.46 -3.33
C GLU A 277 9.44 22.19 -3.17
N LEU A 278 8.15 22.31 -3.42
CA LEU A 278 7.17 21.23 -3.37
C LEU A 278 6.35 21.21 -4.65
N GLN A 279 5.74 20.08 -4.99
CA GLN A 279 4.93 19.95 -6.19
C GLN A 279 3.46 20.40 -6.00
N THR A 280 2.87 21.10 -6.98
CA THR A 280 1.51 21.69 -6.84
C THR A 280 0.33 20.76 -7.06
N TRP A 281 0.53 19.62 -7.72
CA TRP A 281 -0.55 18.70 -8.11
C TRP A 281 -0.71 17.50 -7.20
N LEU A 282 0.19 17.38 -6.22
CA LEU A 282 0.17 16.33 -5.22
C LEU A 282 -0.04 17.00 -3.87
N VAL A 283 -1.17 16.67 -3.23
CA VAL A 283 -1.57 17.23 -1.94
C VAL A 283 -0.98 16.39 -0.80
#